data_AF-A0A950H418-F1
#
_entry.id   AF-A0A950H418-F1
#
_cell.length_a   1.000
_cell.length_b   1.000
_cell.length_c   1.000
_cell.angle_alpha   90.00
_cell.angle_beta   90.00
_cell.angle_gamma   90.00
#
_symmetry.space_group_name_H-M   'P 1'
#
loop_
_entity.id
_entity.type
_entity.pdbx_description
1 polymer ?
#
loop_
_entity_poly.entity_id
_entity_poly.type
_entity_poly.pdbx_seq_one_letter_code
_entity_poly.pdbx_strand_id
1 'polypeptide(L)'
;MPHPFRLAAFVLLAALCGVGVGAAATGGPQPREETLAQSVCRLIESSAHLQGLPVVFLTRLIWQESSFQPGAVSPAGAQGIAQFMPGTASDRGLANPFDPEEAIPKAAA
;
A
#
# COMPACT_ATOMS: atom_id res chain seq x y z
N MET A 1 -3.00 -48.58 27.09
CA MET A 1 -3.47 -49.80 26.40
C MET A 1 -4.61 -49.40 25.46
N PRO A 2 -4.84 -50.05 24.31
CA PRO A 2 -3.94 -50.91 23.53
C PRO A 2 -3.80 -50.47 22.05
N HIS A 3 -2.98 -51.21 21.28
CA HIS A 3 -2.98 -51.30 19.80
C HIS A 3 -4.30 -51.98 19.30
N PRO A 4 -4.60 -52.26 18.00
CA PRO A 4 -3.76 -52.40 16.79
C PRO A 4 -4.31 -51.56 15.59
N PHE A 5 -3.95 -51.70 14.30
CA PHE A 5 -3.18 -52.71 13.52
C PHE A 5 -2.30 -52.05 12.42
N ARG A 6 -1.44 -52.87 11.79
CA ARG A 6 -0.97 -52.70 10.39
C ARG A 6 -1.41 -53.94 9.61
N LEU A 7 -2.11 -53.79 8.48
CA LEU A 7 -2.25 -54.84 7.46
C LEU A 7 -2.96 -54.32 6.19
N ALA A 8 -2.33 -54.53 5.04
CA ALA A 8 -2.90 -54.83 3.70
C ALA A 8 -1.94 -54.33 2.61
N ALA A 9 -1.67 -55.18 1.62
CA ALA A 9 -0.80 -54.90 0.47
C ALA A 9 -1.60 -55.04 -0.83
N PHE A 10 -0.93 -54.86 -1.99
CA PHE A 10 -1.48 -54.87 -3.35
C PHE A 10 -2.37 -53.62 -3.63
N VAL A 11 -2.45 -53.08 -4.85
CA VAL A 11 -2.37 -53.70 -6.19
C VAL A 11 -1.47 -52.91 -7.16
N LEU A 12 -0.94 -53.62 -8.16
CA LEU A 12 -0.08 -53.13 -9.25
C LEU A 12 -0.88 -52.44 -10.37
N LEU A 13 -0.19 -51.63 -11.18
CA LEU A 13 -0.48 -51.38 -12.61
C LEU A 13 -1.63 -50.42 -12.97
N ALA A 14 -1.30 -49.29 -13.60
CA ALA A 14 -1.53 -49.06 -15.05
C ALA A 14 -1.26 -47.59 -15.41
N ALA A 15 -0.52 -47.36 -16.50
CA ALA A 15 -0.36 -46.03 -17.07
C ALA A 15 -1.56 -45.68 -17.96
N LEU A 16 -2.10 -44.46 -17.83
CA LEU A 16 -2.95 -43.86 -18.85
C LEU A 16 -2.57 -42.39 -19.04
N CYS A 17 -2.46 -42.01 -20.31
CA CYS A 17 -2.06 -40.67 -20.74
C CYS A 17 -3.17 -39.66 -20.43
N GLY A 18 -2.81 -38.52 -19.84
CA GLY A 18 -3.74 -37.45 -19.48
C GLY A 18 -3.12 -36.09 -19.75
N VAL A 19 -3.11 -35.66 -21.03
CA VAL A 19 -2.80 -34.26 -21.37
C VAL A 19 -3.99 -33.41 -20.93
N GLY A 20 -3.95 -32.99 -19.66
CA GLY A 20 -4.84 -31.97 -19.14
C GLY A 20 -4.50 -30.64 -19.81
N VAL A 21 -5.24 -30.28 -20.85
CA VAL A 21 -5.28 -28.90 -21.36
C VAL A 21 -5.96 -28.06 -20.29
N GLY A 22 -5.19 -27.66 -19.28
CA GLY A 22 -5.62 -26.72 -18.26
C GLY A 22 -5.98 -25.42 -18.95
N ALA A 23 -7.28 -25.09 -18.98
CA ALA A 23 -7.76 -23.87 -19.58
C ALA A 23 -6.96 -22.69 -19.02
N ALA A 24 -6.36 -21.90 -19.90
CA ALA A 24 -5.69 -20.67 -19.52
C ALA A 24 -6.71 -19.81 -18.76
N ALA A 25 -6.47 -19.61 -17.47
CA ALA A 25 -7.31 -18.75 -16.67
C ALA A 25 -7.19 -17.34 -17.26
N THR A 26 -8.23 -16.92 -17.98
CA THR A 26 -8.42 -15.55 -18.42
C THR A 26 -8.71 -14.71 -17.19
N GLY A 27 -7.65 -14.39 -16.46
CA GLY A 27 -7.66 -13.35 -15.45
C GLY A 27 -8.02 -12.04 -16.14
N GLY A 28 -9.30 -11.70 -16.12
CA GLY A 28 -9.76 -10.36 -16.45
C GLY A 28 -9.07 -9.35 -15.53
N PRO A 29 -9.07 -8.04 -15.87
CA PRO A 29 -8.39 -7.04 -15.07
C PRO A 29 -8.97 -6.99 -13.64
N GLN A 30 -8.32 -7.69 -12.71
CA GLN A 30 -8.52 -7.47 -11.29
C GLN A 30 -8.10 -6.03 -11.02
N PRO A 31 -8.89 -5.23 -10.29
CA PRO A 31 -8.44 -3.92 -9.83
C PRO A 31 -7.19 -4.15 -8.98
N ARG A 32 -6.02 -3.83 -9.55
CA ARG A 32 -4.75 -4.03 -8.88
C ARG A 32 -4.68 -3.01 -7.75
N GLU A 33 -4.70 -3.49 -6.50
CA GLU A 33 -4.59 -2.63 -5.33
C GLU A 33 -3.40 -1.66 -5.51
N GLU A 34 -3.68 -0.37 -5.35
CA GLU A 34 -2.69 0.67 -5.56
C GLU A 34 -1.63 0.58 -4.45
N THR A 35 -0.36 0.50 -4.82
CA THR A 35 0.72 0.51 -3.83
C THR A 35 0.84 1.89 -3.18
N LEU A 36 1.32 1.94 -1.93
CA LEU A 36 1.58 3.21 -1.23
C LEU A 36 2.44 4.18 -2.05
N ALA A 37 3.42 3.68 -2.81
CA ALA A 37 4.24 4.53 -3.67
C ALA A 37 3.44 5.15 -4.83
N GLN A 38 2.50 4.40 -5.42
CA GLN A 38 1.64 4.90 -6.49
C GLN A 38 0.64 5.93 -5.96
N SER A 39 -0.01 5.67 -4.82
CA SER A 39 -0.94 6.62 -4.22
C SER A 39 -0.24 7.90 -3.78
N VAL A 40 0.95 7.83 -3.16
CA VAL A 40 1.76 9.01 -2.83
C VAL A 40 2.15 9.82 -4.07
N CYS A 41 2.58 9.18 -5.16
CA CYS A 41 2.85 9.89 -6.42
C CYS A 41 1.60 10.58 -6.98
N ARG A 42 0.48 9.85 -7.09
CA ARG A 42 -0.83 10.38 -7.53
C ARG A 42 -1.27 11.57 -6.68
N LEU A 43 -1.13 11.47 -5.36
CA LEU A 43 -1.51 12.52 -4.41
C LEU A 43 -0.63 13.76 -4.56
N ILE A 44 0.69 13.61 -4.71
CA ILE A 44 1.60 14.74 -4.92
C ILE A 44 1.29 15.42 -6.26
N GLU A 45 1.13 14.66 -7.35
CA GLU A 45 0.81 15.22 -8.67
C GLU A 45 -0.53 15.98 -8.65
N SER A 46 -1.61 15.33 -8.22
CA SER A 46 -2.95 15.94 -8.18
C SER A 46 -3.03 17.14 -7.24
N SER A 47 -2.44 17.07 -6.04
CA SER A 47 -2.45 18.18 -5.08
C SER A 47 -1.64 19.37 -5.57
N ALA A 48 -0.47 19.14 -6.18
CA ALA A 48 0.33 20.21 -6.77
C ALA A 48 -0.41 20.88 -7.94
N HIS A 49 -1.03 20.10 -8.82
CA HIS A 49 -1.83 20.63 -9.94
C HIS A 49 -3.04 21.46 -9.47
N LEU A 50 -3.77 21.00 -8.45
CA LEU A 50 -4.92 21.73 -7.89
C LEU A 50 -4.54 23.08 -7.28
N GLN A 51 -3.31 23.20 -6.77
CA GLN A 51 -2.80 24.40 -6.09
C GLN A 51 -1.87 25.25 -6.97
N GLY A 52 -1.70 24.90 -8.25
CA GLY A 52 -0.81 25.61 -9.18
C GLY A 52 0.69 25.51 -8.83
N LEU A 53 1.08 24.53 -8.01
CA LEU A 53 2.46 24.30 -7.59
C LEU A 53 3.23 23.47 -8.62
N PRO A 54 4.54 23.70 -8.80
CA PRO A 54 5.38 22.74 -9.52
C PRO A 54 5.39 21.39 -8.79
N VAL A 55 5.06 20.29 -9.47
CA VAL A 55 5.06 18.94 -8.85
C VAL A 55 6.37 18.66 -8.11
N VAL A 56 7.51 18.96 -8.74
CA VAL A 56 8.86 18.79 -8.17
C VAL A 56 9.07 19.55 -6.85
N PHE A 57 8.39 20.69 -6.64
CA PHE A 57 8.46 21.41 -5.37
C PHE A 57 7.77 20.61 -4.25
N LEU A 58 6.53 20.17 -4.47
CA LEU A 58 5.79 19.38 -3.48
C LEU A 58 6.45 18.01 -3.25
N THR A 59 6.96 17.35 -4.30
CA THR A 59 7.75 16.11 -4.16
C THR A 59 8.96 16.30 -3.24
N ARG A 60 9.70 17.40 -3.41
CA ARG A 60 10.88 17.71 -2.57
C ARG A 60 10.51 18.08 -1.15
N LEU A 61 9.40 18.78 -0.94
CA LEU A 61 8.88 19.09 0.39
C LEU A 61 8.56 17.78 1.16
N ILE A 62 7.71 16.92 0.60
CA ILE A 62 7.34 15.64 1.24
C ILE A 62 8.56 14.72 1.47
N TRP A 63 9.54 14.73 0.55
CA TRP A 63 10.81 14.02 0.76
C TRP A 63 11.65 14.59 1.90
N GLN A 64 11.72 15.93 2.03
CA GLN A 64 12.49 16.61 3.05
C GLN A 64 11.87 16.44 4.45
N GLU A 65 10.53 16.36 4.53
CA GLU A 65 9.80 16.17 5.78
C GLU A 65 9.96 14.73 6.33
N SER A 66 9.62 13.71 5.52
CA SER A 66 9.56 12.32 6.00
C SER A 66 10.35 11.30 5.16
N SER A 67 10.94 11.71 4.04
CA SER A 67 11.42 10.80 2.98
C SER A 67 10.34 9.78 2.56
N PHE A 68 9.10 10.26 2.41
CA PHE A 68 7.91 9.50 2.03
C PHE A 68 7.48 8.41 3.04
N GLN A 69 7.67 8.64 4.34
CA GLN A 69 7.29 7.69 5.40
C GLN A 69 6.00 8.13 6.11
N PRO A 70 4.83 7.49 5.86
CA PRO A 70 3.56 7.90 6.46
C PRO A 70 3.48 7.70 7.98
N GLY A 71 4.31 6.82 8.55
CA GLY A 71 4.39 6.58 9.99
C GLY A 71 5.43 7.43 10.72
N ALA A 72 6.04 8.43 10.07
CA ALA A 72 7.09 9.23 10.66
C ALA A 72 6.59 10.07 11.85
N VAL A 73 7.43 10.19 12.89
CA VAL A 73 7.22 11.10 14.02
C VAL A 73 8.56 11.73 14.38
N SER A 74 8.65 13.05 14.44
CA SER A 74 9.88 13.75 14.83
C SER A 74 10.03 13.83 16.35
N PRO A 75 11.25 14.10 16.87
CA PRO A 75 11.45 14.37 18.31
C PRO A 75 10.67 15.56 18.85
N ALA A 76 10.26 16.50 17.98
CA ALA A 76 9.41 17.63 18.33
C ALA A 76 7.90 17.29 18.31
N GLY A 77 7.52 16.10 17.83
CA GLY A 77 6.13 15.64 17.76
C GLY A 77 5.42 15.94 16.44
N ALA A 78 6.14 16.32 15.37
CA ALA A 78 5.57 16.46 14.03
C ALA A 78 5.29 15.08 13.42
N GLN A 79 4.14 14.90 12.75
CA GLN A 79 3.55 13.60 12.42
C GLN A 79 3.30 13.38 10.92
N GLY A 80 3.58 12.16 10.48
CA GLY A 80 3.15 11.61 9.20
C GLY A 80 3.94 12.08 7.99
N ILE A 81 3.46 11.73 6.79
CA ILE A 81 4.25 11.89 5.55
C ILE A 81 4.63 13.35 5.26
N ALA A 82 3.82 14.29 5.74
CA ALA A 82 4.01 15.73 5.59
C ALA A 82 4.38 16.44 6.91
N GLN A 83 4.74 15.68 7.97
CA GLN A 83 5.24 16.20 9.25
C GLN A 83 4.39 17.33 9.86
N PHE A 84 3.07 17.15 9.92
CA PHE A 84 2.21 18.13 10.58
C PHE A 84 2.43 18.13 12.09
N MET A 85 2.62 19.32 12.68
CA MET A 85 2.51 19.48 14.14
C MET A 85 1.04 19.31 14.57
N PRO A 86 0.74 18.65 15.70
CA PRO A 86 -0.64 18.34 16.11
C PRO A 86 -1.56 19.56 16.23
N GLY A 87 -1.04 20.70 16.72
CA GLY A 87 -1.79 21.96 16.74
C GLY A 87 -2.17 22.43 15.34
N THR A 88 -1.20 22.51 14.43
CA THR A 88 -1.42 22.86 13.02
C THR A 88 -2.37 21.90 12.31
N ALA A 89 -2.33 20.59 12.62
CA ALA A 89 -3.28 19.62 12.08
C ALA A 89 -4.71 19.94 12.56
N SER A 90 -4.90 20.21 13.85
CA SER A 90 -6.19 20.60 14.43
C SER A 90 -6.72 21.89 13.82
N ASP A 91 -5.91 22.95 13.79
CA ASP A 91 -6.28 24.28 13.26
C ASP A 91 -6.68 24.24 11.78
N ARG A 92 -6.09 23.31 11.00
CA ARG A 92 -6.35 23.13 9.57
C ARG A 92 -7.39 22.04 9.27
N GLY A 93 -8.01 21.43 10.28
CA GLY A 93 -8.98 20.35 10.11
C GLY A 93 -8.40 19.15 9.36
N LEU A 94 -7.20 18.70 9.73
CA LEU A 94 -6.59 17.44 9.31
C LEU A 94 -6.87 16.40 10.40
N ALA A 95 -7.68 15.38 10.11
CA ALA A 95 -8.13 14.43 11.12
C ALA A 95 -7.05 13.38 11.42
N ASN A 96 -6.36 12.90 10.38
CA ASN A 96 -5.28 11.94 10.51
C ASN A 96 -4.00 12.38 9.76
N PRO A 97 -2.99 12.95 10.45
CA PRO A 97 -1.69 13.28 9.85
C PRO A 97 -0.94 12.08 9.26
N PHE A 98 -1.23 10.86 9.73
CA PHE A 98 -0.59 9.63 9.26
C PHE A 98 -1.24 9.04 8.00
N ASP A 99 -2.39 9.57 7.54
CA ASP A 99 -3.00 9.17 6.28
C ASP A 99 -2.48 10.07 5.13
N PRO A 100 -1.77 9.51 4.12
CA PRO A 100 -1.34 10.28 2.95
C PRO A 100 -2.48 10.94 2.18
N GLU A 101 -3.66 10.30 2.08
CA GLU A 101 -4.82 10.84 1.34
C GLU A 101 -5.37 12.12 1.99
N GLU A 102 -5.25 12.26 3.32
CA GLU A 102 -5.58 13.52 4.01
C GLU A 102 -4.39 14.51 4.03
N ALA A 103 -3.20 14.01 4.36
CA ALA A 103 -2.05 14.85 4.69
C ALA A 103 -1.39 15.51 3.47
N ILE A 104 -1.25 14.80 2.33
CA ILE A 104 -0.59 15.35 1.14
C ILE A 104 -1.41 16.50 0.52
N PRO A 105 -2.74 16.39 0.32
CA PRO A 105 -3.54 17.51 -0.16
C PRO A 105 -3.52 18.70 0.82
N LYS A 106 -3.48 18.45 2.13
CA LYS A 106 -3.36 19.51 3.14
C LYS A 106 -1.98 20.19 3.11
N ALA A 107 -0.91 19.48 2.74
CA ALA A 107 0.43 20.05 2.62
C ALA A 107 0.59 20.99 1.40
N ALA A 108 -0.25 20.84 0.38
CA ALA A 108 -0.25 21.69 -0.81
C ALA A 108 -1.11 22.96 -0.68
N ALA A 109 -2.13 22.92 0.20
CA ALA A 109 -3.10 24.00 0.44
C ALA A 109 -2.69 24.94 1.58
#